data_AF-A0A7Y5TAL8-F1
#
_entry.id   AF-A0A7Y5TAL8-F1
#
_cell.length_a   1.000
_cell.length_b   1.000
_cell.length_c   1.000
_cell.angle_alpha   90.00
_cell.angle_beta   90.00
_cell.angle_gamma   90.00
#
_symmetry.space_group_name_H-M   'P 1'
#
loop_
_entity.id
_entity.type
_entity.pdbx_description
1 polymer ?
#
loop_
_entity_poly.entity_id
_entity_poly.type
_entity_poly.pdbx_seq_one_letter_code
_entity_poly.pdbx_strand_id
1 'polypeptide(L)'
;MAQQVSSIDAAVEGWGRAESVVGDVSGKHGVGALATKADGRLQKHYDERGADEEAPVVLGSGNLGLLYLREPTRGSLDDLERRWPRLVPELAAHPGIGFVAGLDAAGVPWAIGGAGRHNLATGVVQGTDPLADFGDHAPRVLRRAVLMPEAPDLYVNSSVDALTLDVAAFEGLVGAHGGLGGWQDRGVLLVPADLEGCFPEHVEGADVLHQGLVRILRLCGHRRSLQDPVSRQVPAG
;
A
#
# COMPACT_ATOMS: atom_id res chain seq x y z
N MET A 1 -5.81 17.95 -24.25
CA MET A 1 -6.93 18.30 -23.37
C MET A 1 -6.38 18.32 -21.95
N ALA A 2 -6.20 19.49 -21.36
CA ALA A 2 -5.68 19.61 -19.99
C ALA A 2 -6.82 19.34 -19.02
N GLN A 3 -6.74 18.24 -18.26
CA GLN A 3 -7.63 18.01 -17.14
C GLN A 3 -7.11 18.83 -15.95
N GLN A 4 -7.97 19.69 -15.43
CA GLN A 4 -7.71 20.49 -14.25
C GLN A 4 -7.95 19.58 -13.03
N VAL A 5 -6.88 19.19 -12.34
CA VAL A 5 -6.96 18.41 -11.11
C VAL A 5 -7.05 19.38 -9.94
N SER A 6 -8.18 19.39 -9.25
CA SER A 6 -8.34 20.13 -7.99
C SER A 6 -7.78 19.29 -6.85
N SER A 7 -6.71 19.76 -6.19
CA SER A 7 -6.27 19.21 -4.91
C SER A 7 -7.38 19.45 -3.88
N ILE A 8 -7.88 18.38 -3.27
CA ILE A 8 -8.74 18.49 -2.09
C ILE A 8 -7.79 18.39 -0.89
N ASP A 9 -7.43 19.53 -0.31
CA ASP A 9 -6.56 19.62 0.87
C ASP A 9 -7.27 19.34 2.20
N ALA A 10 -8.50 18.83 2.12
CA ALA A 10 -9.20 18.32 3.29
C ALA A 10 -8.98 16.81 3.38
N ALA A 11 -8.73 16.31 4.60
CA ALA A 11 -8.85 14.89 4.89
C ALA A 11 -10.18 14.38 4.33
N VAL A 12 -10.11 13.55 3.29
CA VAL A 12 -11.30 12.90 2.70
C VAL A 12 -11.89 11.86 3.66
N GLU A 13 -11.18 11.56 4.75
CA GLU A 13 -11.72 10.93 5.96
C GLU A 13 -11.66 11.88 7.15
N GLY A 14 -12.22 13.08 6.99
CA GLY A 14 -12.72 13.83 8.13
C GLY A 14 -13.72 12.93 8.85
N TRP A 15 -13.40 12.55 10.07
CA TRP A 15 -14.22 11.74 10.99
C TRP A 15 -15.70 12.13 10.92
N GLY A 16 -16.42 11.46 10.04
CA GLY A 16 -17.81 11.69 9.73
C GLY A 16 -18.62 10.45 10.06
N ARG A 17 -18.40 9.87 11.26
CA ARG A 17 -19.31 9.00 12.05
C ARG A 17 -18.53 8.20 13.11
N ALA A 18 -17.92 8.89 14.06
CA ALA A 18 -17.49 8.29 15.33
C ALA A 18 -18.65 8.30 16.36
N GLU A 19 -19.84 7.86 15.96
CA GLU A 19 -21.04 7.75 16.82
C GLU A 19 -21.79 6.43 16.55
N SER A 20 -21.09 5.32 16.28
CA SER A 20 -21.79 4.02 16.16
C SER A 20 -21.11 2.80 16.77
N VAL A 21 -20.01 2.92 17.50
CA VAL A 21 -19.52 1.84 18.38
C VAL A 21 -19.01 2.42 19.69
N VAL A 22 -19.90 3.13 20.39
CA VAL A 22 -19.83 3.27 21.85
C VAL A 22 -21.06 2.57 22.41
N GLY A 23 -21.05 1.25 22.28
CA GLY A 23 -22.04 0.34 22.82
C GLY A 23 -21.35 -0.99 23.02
N ASP A 24 -21.17 -1.35 24.28
CA ASP A 24 -20.61 -2.62 24.76
C ASP A 24 -19.09 -2.82 24.69
N VAL A 25 -18.34 -2.07 25.53
CA VAL A 25 -17.39 -2.71 26.46
C VAL A 25 -17.45 -1.97 27.80
N SER A 26 -18.40 -2.37 28.64
CA SER A 26 -18.31 -2.14 30.09
C SER A 26 -17.37 -3.18 30.68
N GLY A 27 -16.07 -2.88 30.76
CA GLY A 27 -15.08 -3.79 31.33
C GLY A 27 -13.74 -3.11 31.51
N LYS A 28 -13.45 -2.71 32.75
CA LYS A 28 -12.19 -2.15 33.26
C LYS A 28 -10.94 -2.71 32.55
N HIS A 29 -10.05 -1.83 32.08
CA HIS A 29 -8.63 -1.68 32.50
C HIS A 29 -7.84 -0.82 31.48
N GLY A 30 -7.53 0.44 31.84
CA GLY A 30 -6.26 1.13 31.57
C GLY A 30 -5.81 1.54 30.15
N VAL A 31 -6.25 0.89 29.07
CA VAL A 31 -5.59 1.09 27.74
C VAL A 31 -6.07 2.36 27.01
N GLY A 32 -7.33 2.76 27.21
CA GLY A 32 -7.94 3.87 26.45
C GLY A 32 -7.29 5.23 26.68
N ALA A 33 -6.91 5.57 27.92
CA ALA A 33 -6.38 6.90 28.23
C ALA A 33 -4.97 7.16 27.65
N LEU A 34 -4.19 6.11 27.38
CA LEU A 34 -2.87 6.21 26.74
C LEU A 34 -3.01 6.38 25.22
N ALA A 35 -3.91 5.63 24.60
CA ALA A 35 -4.26 5.78 23.18
C ALA A 35 -4.78 7.21 22.90
N THR A 36 -5.71 7.71 23.72
CA THR A 36 -6.26 9.08 23.57
C THR A 36 -5.20 10.17 23.75
N LYS A 37 -4.16 9.95 24.59
CA LYS A 37 -3.06 10.92 24.77
C LYS A 37 -2.04 10.88 23.63
N ALA A 38 -1.84 9.71 23.01
CA ALA A 38 -1.01 9.58 21.82
C ALA A 38 -1.69 10.26 20.61
N ASP A 39 -2.99 10.00 20.44
CA ASP A 39 -3.84 10.64 19.44
C ASP A 39 -3.86 12.17 19.60
N GLY A 40 -4.09 12.66 20.82
CA GLY A 40 -4.14 14.09 21.09
C GLY A 40 -2.80 14.82 20.86
N ARG A 41 -1.66 14.11 20.94
CA ARG A 41 -0.34 14.68 20.60
C ARG A 41 -0.07 14.66 19.10
N LEU A 42 -0.49 13.60 18.41
CA LEU A 42 -0.40 13.50 16.95
C LEU A 42 -1.26 14.60 16.32
N GLN A 43 -2.54 14.70 16.71
CA GLN A 43 -3.47 15.72 16.21
C GLN A 43 -2.95 17.15 16.41
N LYS A 44 -2.39 17.44 17.60
CA LYS A 44 -1.85 18.77 17.90
C LYS A 44 -0.62 19.12 17.06
N HIS A 45 0.20 18.13 16.70
CA HIS A 45 1.33 18.33 15.79
C HIS A 45 0.92 18.48 14.31
N TYR A 46 -0.25 17.97 13.92
CA TYR A 46 -0.85 18.23 12.61
C TYR A 46 -1.36 19.67 12.51
N ASP A 47 -2.10 20.15 13.52
CA ASP A 47 -2.71 21.50 13.50
C ASP A 47 -1.67 22.64 13.68
N GLU A 48 -0.55 22.41 14.36
CA GLU A 48 0.48 23.44 14.63
C GLU A 48 1.42 23.69 13.44
N ARG A 49 1.50 22.78 12.46
CA ARG A 49 2.18 23.03 11.19
C ARG A 49 1.16 23.59 10.22
N GLY A 50 1.04 24.93 10.18
CA GLY A 50 0.25 25.60 9.15
C GLY A 50 0.50 24.98 7.78
N ALA A 51 -0.56 24.79 6.99
CA ALA A 51 -0.53 24.13 5.69
C ALA A 51 0.52 24.79 4.79
N ASP A 52 1.73 24.26 4.84
CA ASP A 52 2.78 24.55 3.87
C ASP A 52 2.29 23.95 2.55
N GLU A 53 1.88 24.80 1.62
CA GLU A 53 1.37 24.37 0.32
C GLU A 53 2.41 23.56 -0.47
N GLU A 54 3.70 23.61 -0.09
CA GLU A 54 4.77 22.81 -0.68
C GLU A 54 5.02 21.47 0.04
N ALA A 55 4.41 21.23 1.20
CA ALA A 55 4.60 19.98 1.94
C ALA A 55 3.94 18.79 1.24
N PRO A 56 4.60 17.61 1.22
CA PRO A 56 4.03 16.40 0.63
C PRO A 56 2.78 15.96 1.38
N VAL A 57 1.83 15.38 0.63
CA VAL A 57 0.64 14.72 1.20
C VAL A 57 1.02 13.30 1.59
N VAL A 58 0.71 12.91 2.82
CA VAL A 58 0.93 11.55 3.31
C VAL A 58 -0.40 10.94 3.68
N LEU A 59 -0.69 9.78 3.10
CA LEU A 59 -1.88 8.98 3.39
C LEU A 59 -1.45 7.68 4.06
N GLY A 60 -2.16 7.30 5.13
CA GLY A 60 -2.07 5.96 5.71
C GLY A 60 -3.19 5.08 5.14
N SER A 61 -2.89 3.82 4.85
CA SER A 61 -3.85 2.78 4.54
C SER A 61 -3.38 1.50 5.20
N GLY A 62 -3.92 1.20 6.38
CA GLY A 62 -3.45 0.09 7.21
C GLY A 62 -1.95 0.18 7.49
N ASN A 63 -1.16 -0.79 7.02
CA ASN A 63 0.30 -0.82 7.21
C ASN A 63 1.10 -0.23 6.03
N LEU A 64 0.42 0.45 5.11
CA LEU A 64 1.01 1.11 3.95
C LEU A 64 0.87 2.62 4.05
N GLY A 65 1.99 3.32 3.87
CA GLY A 65 2.07 4.77 3.71
C GLY A 65 2.24 5.13 2.25
N LEU A 66 1.52 6.16 1.82
CA LEU A 66 1.57 6.72 0.47
C LEU A 66 2.00 8.17 0.58
N LEU A 67 3.16 8.51 0.02
CA LEU A 67 3.65 9.89 -0.03
C LEU A 67 3.49 10.44 -1.44
N TYR A 68 2.75 11.54 -1.54
CA TYR A 68 2.51 12.28 -2.77
C TYR A 68 3.16 13.66 -2.71
N LEU A 69 3.96 13.98 -3.71
CA LEU A 69 4.39 15.34 -4.00
C LEU A 69 3.23 16.10 -4.63
N ARG A 70 3.14 17.39 -4.32
CA ARG A 70 2.14 18.30 -4.90
C ARG A 70 2.59 18.79 -6.28
N GLU A 71 3.01 17.86 -7.13
CA GLU A 71 3.55 18.13 -8.46
C GLU A 71 2.65 17.55 -9.55
N PRO A 72 2.63 18.14 -10.77
CA PRO A 72 1.83 17.60 -11.88
C PRO A 72 2.29 16.23 -12.37
N THR A 73 3.53 15.85 -12.06
CA THR A 73 4.14 14.59 -12.46
C THR A 73 4.74 13.93 -11.24
N ARG A 74 4.68 12.59 -11.22
CA ARG A 74 5.33 11.78 -10.19
C ARG A 74 6.84 12.04 -10.18
N GLY A 75 7.36 12.40 -9.01
CA GLY A 75 8.76 12.50 -8.70
C GLY A 75 9.43 11.14 -8.50
N SER A 76 10.73 11.14 -8.69
CA SER A 76 11.61 9.99 -8.50
C SER A 76 12.24 9.96 -7.11
N LEU A 77 12.83 8.82 -6.76
CA LEU A 77 13.68 8.64 -5.58
C LEU A 77 14.82 9.67 -5.56
N ASP A 78 15.41 9.97 -6.72
CA ASP A 78 16.44 11.00 -6.88
C ASP A 78 15.90 12.42 -6.61
N ASP A 79 14.64 12.70 -6.94
CA ASP A 79 14.00 14.00 -6.65
C ASP A 79 13.76 14.15 -5.14
N LEU A 80 13.28 13.07 -4.50
CA LEU A 80 13.11 13.01 -3.05
C LEU A 80 14.45 13.15 -2.32
N GLU A 81 15.51 12.50 -2.79
CA GLU A 81 16.84 12.59 -2.21
C GLU A 81 17.42 14.00 -2.34
N ARG A 82 17.26 14.67 -3.49
CA ARG A 82 17.72 16.06 -3.63
C ARG A 82 16.98 17.03 -2.73
N ARG A 83 15.65 16.85 -2.58
CA ARG A 83 14.81 17.78 -1.81
C ARG A 83 14.90 17.50 -0.30
N TRP A 84 14.90 16.23 0.09
CA TRP A 84 15.00 15.78 1.48
C TRP A 84 16.00 14.61 1.61
N PRO A 85 17.31 14.90 1.68
CA PRO A 85 18.37 13.87 1.67
C PRO A 85 18.27 12.82 2.77
N ARG A 86 17.58 13.13 3.86
CA ARG A 86 17.38 12.22 5.01
C ARG A 86 16.10 11.39 4.92
N LEU A 87 15.15 11.72 4.04
CA LEU A 87 13.82 11.11 4.04
C LEU A 87 13.88 9.59 3.78
N VAL A 88 14.36 9.20 2.59
CA VAL A 88 14.45 7.79 2.18
C VAL A 88 15.36 6.97 3.13
N PRO A 89 16.60 7.39 3.44
CA PRO A 89 17.47 6.57 4.29
C PRO A 89 16.95 6.43 5.73
N GLU A 90 16.32 7.45 6.31
CA GLU A 90 15.80 7.35 7.68
C GLU A 90 14.51 6.54 7.78
N LEU A 91 13.63 6.65 6.79
CA LEU A 91 12.47 5.76 6.71
C LEU A 91 12.91 4.31 6.54
N ALA A 92 13.82 4.03 5.61
CA ALA A 92 14.31 2.68 5.35
C ALA A 92 15.06 2.06 6.56
N ALA A 93 15.69 2.89 7.40
CA ALA A 93 16.37 2.45 8.61
C ALA A 93 15.47 2.38 9.86
N HIS A 94 14.22 2.84 9.78
CA HIS A 94 13.32 2.88 10.92
C HIS A 94 12.84 1.46 11.28
N PRO A 95 12.88 1.02 12.55
CA PRO A 95 12.55 -0.36 12.93
C PRO A 95 11.08 -0.76 12.68
N GLY A 96 10.17 0.21 12.59
CA GLY A 96 8.77 0.00 12.23
C GLY A 96 8.49 -0.06 10.72
N ILE A 97 9.50 0.14 9.87
CA ILE A 97 9.39 0.17 8.41
C ILE A 97 10.23 -1.00 7.86
N GLY A 98 9.61 -1.85 7.05
CA GLY A 98 10.32 -2.96 6.41
C GLY A 98 11.07 -2.49 5.18
N PHE A 99 10.41 -1.65 4.38
CA PHE A 99 11.00 -1.05 3.19
C PHE A 99 10.25 0.21 2.76
N VAL A 100 10.91 1.01 1.92
CA VAL A 100 10.28 2.02 1.07
C VAL A 100 10.43 1.66 -0.39
N ALA A 101 9.53 2.11 -1.27
CA ALA A 101 9.59 1.78 -2.68
C ALA A 101 9.17 2.94 -3.59
N GLY A 102 9.85 3.08 -4.73
CA GLY A 102 9.63 4.17 -5.68
C GLY A 102 10.34 3.92 -7.01
N LEU A 103 10.24 4.88 -7.93
CA LEU A 103 10.98 4.88 -9.19
C LEU A 103 12.24 5.73 -9.07
N ASP A 104 13.37 5.28 -9.61
CA ASP A 104 14.51 6.18 -9.83
C ASP A 104 14.27 7.11 -11.04
N ALA A 105 15.18 8.05 -11.28
CA ALA A 105 15.08 9.01 -12.38
C ALA A 105 15.05 8.36 -13.78
N ALA A 106 15.49 7.09 -13.91
CA ALA A 106 15.41 6.33 -15.15
C ALA A 106 14.08 5.53 -15.27
N GLY A 107 13.19 5.63 -14.29
CA GLY A 107 11.93 4.89 -14.24
C GLY A 107 12.09 3.44 -13.79
N VAL A 108 13.21 3.08 -13.15
CA VAL A 108 13.42 1.74 -12.62
C VAL A 108 12.78 1.63 -11.23
N PRO A 109 11.94 0.62 -10.98
CA PRO A 109 11.32 0.40 -9.68
C PRO A 109 12.30 -0.24 -8.68
N TRP A 110 12.35 0.32 -7.47
CA TRP A 110 13.20 -0.15 -6.38
C TRP A 110 12.40 -0.35 -5.09
N ALA A 111 12.79 -1.36 -4.32
CA ALA A 111 12.54 -1.44 -2.89
C ALA A 111 13.84 -1.18 -2.12
N ILE A 112 13.79 -0.40 -1.05
CA ILE A 112 14.95 0.04 -0.27
C ILE A 112 14.67 -0.23 1.21
N GLY A 113 15.56 -0.95 1.87
CA GLY A 113 15.58 -1.16 3.32
C GLY A 113 16.86 -0.61 3.95
N GLY A 114 16.99 -0.70 5.27
CA GLY A 114 18.07 -0.04 6.01
C GLY A 114 19.48 -0.53 5.68
N ALA A 115 19.62 -1.74 5.12
CA ALA A 115 20.91 -2.36 4.80
C ALA A 115 21.00 -2.92 3.37
N GLY A 116 20.10 -2.53 2.47
CA GLY A 116 20.10 -3.00 1.09
C GLY A 116 18.92 -2.55 0.25
N ARG A 117 18.92 -2.95 -1.01
CA ARG A 117 17.89 -2.61 -1.98
C ARG A 117 17.68 -3.72 -3.00
N HIS A 118 16.46 -3.80 -3.50
CA HIS A 118 16.01 -4.77 -4.49
C HIS A 118 15.59 -4.03 -5.76
N ASN A 119 16.24 -4.33 -6.89
CA ASN A 119 15.82 -3.83 -8.20
C ASN A 119 14.61 -4.63 -8.70
N LEU A 120 13.41 -4.06 -8.63
CA LEU A 120 12.18 -4.77 -8.92
C LEU A 120 11.99 -5.08 -10.42
N ALA A 121 12.78 -4.46 -11.31
CA ALA A 121 12.77 -4.77 -12.73
C ALA A 121 13.61 -6.02 -13.05
N THR A 122 14.79 -6.15 -12.44
CA THR A 122 15.79 -7.18 -12.78
C THR A 122 15.88 -8.31 -11.75
N GLY A 123 15.32 -8.11 -10.56
CA GLY A 123 15.46 -9.03 -9.42
C GLY A 123 16.82 -8.96 -8.71
N VAL A 124 17.72 -8.04 -9.12
CA VAL A 124 19.04 -7.93 -8.51
C VAL A 124 18.94 -7.26 -7.14
N VAL A 125 19.47 -7.95 -6.12
CA VAL A 125 19.59 -7.44 -4.75
C VAL A 125 21.00 -6.93 -4.49
N GLN A 126 21.09 -5.79 -3.78
CA GLN A 126 22.34 -5.23 -3.28
C GLN A 126 22.26 -5.08 -1.77
N GLY A 127 23.17 -5.73 -1.03
CA GLY A 127 23.11 -5.77 0.43
C GLY A 127 22.11 -6.80 0.94
N THR A 128 21.37 -6.45 2.00
CA THR A 128 20.29 -7.31 2.53
C THR A 128 19.02 -7.09 1.73
N ASP A 129 18.34 -8.18 1.33
CA ASP A 129 17.07 -8.05 0.59
C ASP A 129 15.99 -7.46 1.51
N PRO A 130 15.45 -6.26 1.20
CA PRO A 130 14.38 -5.65 1.99
C PRO A 130 13.05 -6.41 1.93
N LEU A 131 12.90 -7.35 0.98
CA LEU A 131 11.64 -8.08 0.76
C LEU A 131 11.65 -9.51 1.34
N ALA A 132 12.73 -9.93 2.00
CA ALA A 132 12.91 -11.31 2.46
C ALA A 132 11.80 -11.81 3.39
N ASP A 133 11.23 -10.92 4.22
CA ASP A 133 10.21 -11.27 5.21
C ASP A 133 8.77 -11.25 4.64
N PHE A 134 8.59 -10.86 3.38
CA PHE A 134 7.28 -10.62 2.76
C PHE A 134 6.84 -11.73 1.79
N GLY A 135 7.62 -12.80 1.67
CA GLY A 135 7.34 -13.94 0.79
C GLY A 135 7.70 -13.72 -0.68
N ASP A 136 7.79 -14.83 -1.41
CA ASP A 136 8.31 -14.86 -2.79
C ASP A 136 7.46 -14.07 -3.81
N HIS A 137 6.19 -13.76 -3.48
CA HIS A 137 5.31 -12.93 -4.32
C HIS A 137 5.63 -11.44 -4.23
N ALA A 138 6.24 -10.99 -3.12
CA ALA A 138 6.40 -9.58 -2.80
C ALA A 138 7.08 -8.76 -3.91
N PRO A 139 8.20 -9.19 -4.53
CA PRO A 139 8.82 -8.42 -5.60
C PRO A 139 7.90 -8.19 -6.80
N ARG A 140 7.12 -9.21 -7.21
CA ARG A 140 6.18 -9.09 -8.35
C ARG A 140 5.01 -8.17 -8.03
N VAL A 141 4.38 -8.35 -6.87
CA VAL A 141 3.22 -7.54 -6.45
C VAL A 141 3.64 -6.08 -6.28
N LEU A 142 4.78 -5.84 -5.62
CA LEU A 142 5.31 -4.50 -5.41
C LEU A 142 5.72 -3.85 -6.74
N ARG A 143 6.40 -4.56 -7.65
CA ARG A 143 6.72 -4.06 -8.99
C ARG A 143 5.47 -3.57 -9.71
N ARG A 144 4.40 -4.38 -9.67
CA ARG A 144 3.13 -4.03 -10.32
C ARG A 144 2.54 -2.76 -9.72
N ALA A 145 2.53 -2.61 -8.40
CA ALA A 145 2.03 -1.41 -7.72
C ALA A 145 2.88 -0.18 -8.06
N VAL A 146 4.20 -0.28 -7.94
CA VAL A 146 5.14 0.83 -8.22
C VAL A 146 5.06 1.30 -9.66
N LEU A 147 4.70 0.45 -10.63
CA LEU A 147 4.57 0.82 -12.04
C LEU A 147 3.19 1.35 -12.44
N MET A 148 2.21 1.39 -11.52
CA MET A 148 0.91 1.99 -11.83
C MET A 148 1.03 3.51 -12.06
N PRO A 149 0.31 4.08 -13.04
CA PRO A 149 0.29 5.53 -13.26
C PRO A 149 -0.15 6.33 -12.03
N GLU A 150 -1.02 5.75 -11.20
CA GLU A 150 -1.60 6.37 -10.01
C GLU A 150 -0.77 6.16 -8.73
N ALA A 151 0.39 5.50 -8.85
CA ALA A 151 1.25 5.21 -7.71
C ALA A 151 1.79 6.50 -7.05
N PRO A 152 1.97 6.52 -5.71
CA PRO A 152 2.64 7.59 -5.00
C PRO A 152 4.11 7.71 -5.43
N ASP A 153 4.69 8.87 -5.13
CA ASP A 153 6.13 9.13 -5.30
C ASP A 153 6.96 8.18 -4.43
N LEU A 154 6.47 7.87 -3.22
CA LEU A 154 7.08 6.89 -2.32
C LEU A 154 6.03 6.05 -1.60
N TYR A 155 6.14 4.74 -1.71
CA TYR A 155 5.50 3.79 -0.81
C TYR A 155 6.35 3.59 0.44
N VAL A 156 5.70 3.46 1.59
CA VAL A 156 6.32 3.09 2.86
C VAL A 156 5.58 1.88 3.39
N ASN A 157 6.22 0.73 3.57
CA ASN A 157 5.57 -0.46 4.11
C ASN A 157 6.10 -0.74 5.52
N SER A 158 5.21 -1.09 6.44
CA SER A 158 5.64 -1.46 7.78
C SER A 158 6.57 -2.67 7.78
N SER A 159 7.28 -2.87 8.89
CA SER A 159 7.89 -4.16 9.19
C SER A 159 6.80 -5.20 9.53
N VAL A 160 7.19 -6.47 9.53
CA VAL A 160 6.37 -7.61 9.96
C VAL A 160 7.08 -8.32 11.11
N ASP A 161 6.33 -8.66 12.17
CA ASP A 161 6.85 -9.48 13.26
C ASP A 161 6.94 -10.95 12.80
N ALA A 162 8.14 -11.52 12.80
CA ALA A 162 8.37 -12.87 12.28
C ALA A 162 7.69 -13.98 13.11
N LEU A 163 7.32 -13.71 14.37
CA LEU A 163 6.69 -14.68 15.26
C LEU A 163 5.17 -14.61 15.21
N THR A 164 4.61 -13.40 15.32
CA THR A 164 3.16 -13.19 15.37
C THR A 164 2.54 -12.95 14.01
N LEU A 165 3.36 -12.62 13.00
CA LEU A 165 2.94 -12.13 11.69
C LEU A 165 2.14 -10.83 11.77
N ASP A 166 2.31 -10.07 12.85
CA ASP A 166 1.69 -8.76 12.98
C ASP A 166 2.42 -7.73 12.11
N VAL A 167 1.67 -6.77 11.59
CA VAL A 167 2.18 -5.60 10.87
C VAL A 167 1.91 -4.35 11.68
N ALA A 168 2.76 -3.33 11.56
CA ALA A 168 2.53 -2.05 12.24
C ALA A 168 1.60 -1.17 11.41
N ALA A 169 0.37 -0.95 11.88
CA ALA A 169 -0.55 -0.01 11.27
C ALA A 169 -0.04 1.44 11.38
N PHE A 170 -0.20 2.20 10.31
CA PHE A 170 0.02 3.65 10.27
C PHE A 170 -1.26 4.46 10.51
N GLU A 171 -2.35 3.78 10.84
CA GLU A 171 -3.64 4.36 11.19
C GLU A 171 -4.10 3.88 12.57
N GLY A 172 -5.02 4.62 13.20
CA GLY A 172 -5.53 4.31 14.54
C GLY A 172 -6.55 3.15 14.60
N LEU A 173 -6.72 2.41 13.51
CA LEU A 173 -7.68 1.29 13.43
C LEU A 173 -7.07 0.00 13.99
N VAL A 174 -7.93 -0.89 14.49
CA VAL A 174 -7.53 -2.18 15.08
C VAL A 174 -7.08 -3.19 14.02
N GLY A 175 -7.58 -3.07 12.80
CA GLY A 175 -7.17 -3.89 11.65
C GLY A 175 -6.23 -3.13 10.74
N ALA A 176 -5.30 -3.84 10.09
CA ALA A 176 -4.44 -3.30 9.06
C ALA A 176 -4.71 -4.01 7.73
N HIS A 177 -4.57 -3.27 6.63
CA HIS A 177 -4.65 -3.78 5.26
C HIS A 177 -3.72 -2.99 4.34
N GLY A 178 -3.73 -3.32 3.04
CA GLY A 178 -3.22 -2.47 1.96
C GLY A 178 -1.73 -2.65 1.65
N GLY A 179 -0.90 -2.88 2.67
CA GLY A 179 0.52 -3.19 2.50
C GLY A 179 0.80 -4.67 2.27
N LEU A 180 2.08 -5.01 2.25
CA LEU A 180 2.58 -6.39 2.25
C LEU A 180 2.86 -6.87 3.67
N GLY A 181 2.83 -8.19 3.84
CA GLY A 181 3.28 -8.90 5.03
C GLY A 181 2.16 -9.24 6.00
N GLY A 182 2.43 -10.21 6.85
CA GLY A 182 1.52 -10.66 7.89
C GLY A 182 0.40 -11.57 7.38
N TRP A 183 -0.74 -11.57 8.08
CA TRP A 183 -1.87 -12.46 7.78
C TRP A 183 -2.64 -12.10 6.50
N GLN A 184 -2.56 -10.85 6.04
CA GLN A 184 -3.24 -10.38 4.82
C GLN A 184 -2.74 -11.06 3.55
N ASP A 185 -1.51 -11.60 3.54
CA ASP A 185 -0.92 -12.28 2.39
C ASP A 185 -1.38 -13.74 2.24
N ARG A 186 -2.30 -14.22 3.09
CA ARG A 186 -2.72 -15.64 3.17
C ARG A 186 -4.18 -15.87 2.79
N GLY A 187 -4.71 -15.09 1.84
CA GLY A 187 -6.05 -15.27 1.32
C GLY A 187 -6.26 -16.64 0.67
N VAL A 188 -7.44 -17.23 0.86
CA VAL A 188 -7.84 -18.50 0.21
C VAL A 188 -9.15 -18.28 -0.54
N LEU A 189 -9.22 -18.83 -1.74
CA LEU A 189 -10.44 -18.89 -2.55
C LEU A 189 -10.90 -20.35 -2.65
N LEU A 190 -12.06 -20.66 -2.07
CA LEU A 190 -12.71 -21.96 -2.23
C LEU A 190 -13.79 -21.85 -3.30
N VAL A 191 -13.69 -22.69 -4.33
CA VAL A 191 -14.64 -22.70 -5.45
C VAL A 191 -15.21 -24.12 -5.66
N PRO A 192 -16.48 -24.24 -6.07
CA PRO A 192 -17.02 -25.50 -6.57
C PRO A 192 -16.16 -26.09 -7.68
N ALA A 193 -15.98 -27.41 -7.70
CA ALA A 193 -15.07 -28.10 -8.63
C ALA A 193 -15.46 -27.89 -10.11
N ASP A 194 -16.75 -27.76 -10.39
CA ASP A 194 -17.29 -27.44 -11.72
C ASP A 194 -16.96 -26.01 -12.18
N LEU A 195 -16.52 -25.13 -11.26
CA LEU A 195 -16.14 -23.75 -11.53
C LEU A 195 -14.63 -23.48 -11.42
N GLU A 196 -13.83 -24.48 -11.05
CA GLU A 196 -12.36 -24.35 -10.88
C GLU A 196 -11.69 -23.79 -12.14
N GLY A 197 -12.11 -24.25 -13.32
CA GLY A 197 -11.58 -23.78 -14.60
C GLY A 197 -11.82 -22.30 -14.91
N CYS A 198 -12.56 -21.56 -14.06
CA CYS A 198 -12.70 -20.12 -14.15
C CYS A 198 -11.47 -19.35 -13.66
N PHE A 199 -10.61 -19.97 -12.86
CA PHE A 199 -9.44 -19.34 -12.25
C PHE A 199 -8.13 -19.99 -12.73
N PRO A 200 -7.01 -19.25 -12.72
CA PRO A 200 -5.68 -19.86 -12.83
C PRO A 200 -5.34 -20.65 -11.56
N GLU A 201 -4.28 -21.45 -11.62
CA GLU A 201 -3.74 -22.19 -10.46
C GLU A 201 -3.39 -21.26 -9.29
N HIS A 202 -2.90 -20.05 -9.58
CA HIS A 202 -2.60 -19.04 -8.58
C HIS A 202 -3.26 -17.70 -8.94
N VAL A 203 -4.09 -17.18 -8.04
CA VAL A 203 -4.77 -15.89 -8.19
C VAL A 203 -3.91 -14.81 -7.53
N GLU A 204 -3.27 -13.99 -8.34
CA GLU A 204 -2.50 -12.84 -7.85
C GLU A 204 -3.13 -11.52 -8.32
N GLY A 205 -3.60 -10.74 -7.34
CA GLY A 205 -4.23 -9.44 -7.59
C GLY A 205 -5.74 -9.51 -7.83
N ALA A 206 -6.40 -8.41 -7.50
CA ALA A 206 -7.86 -8.29 -7.54
C ALA A 206 -8.44 -8.38 -8.97
N ASP A 207 -7.68 -8.02 -9.99
CA ASP A 207 -8.09 -8.11 -11.40
C ASP A 207 -8.18 -9.55 -11.89
N VAL A 208 -7.23 -10.41 -11.51
CA VAL A 208 -7.25 -11.84 -11.86
C VAL A 208 -8.44 -12.51 -11.16
N LEU A 209 -8.64 -12.20 -9.87
CA LEU A 209 -9.82 -12.66 -9.13
C LEU A 209 -11.11 -12.19 -9.81
N HIS A 210 -11.21 -10.91 -10.14
CA HIS A 210 -12.36 -10.32 -10.80
C HIS A 210 -12.67 -10.98 -12.15
N GLN A 211 -11.66 -11.28 -12.97
CA GLN A 211 -11.85 -11.99 -14.24
C GLN A 211 -12.49 -13.37 -14.05
N GLY A 212 -12.01 -14.15 -13.06
CA GLY A 212 -12.60 -15.45 -12.76
C GLY A 212 -14.04 -15.35 -12.23
N LEU A 213 -14.33 -14.36 -11.37
CA LEU A 213 -15.69 -14.08 -10.89
C LEU A 213 -16.63 -13.68 -12.04
N VAL A 214 -16.17 -12.83 -12.98
CA VAL A 214 -16.95 -12.47 -14.17
C VAL A 214 -17.18 -13.69 -15.06
N ARG A 215 -16.21 -14.59 -15.18
CA ARG A 215 -16.35 -15.83 -15.94
C ARG A 215 -17.41 -16.74 -15.34
N ILE A 216 -17.47 -16.87 -14.01
CA ILE A 216 -18.58 -17.57 -13.32
C ILE A 216 -19.92 -16.93 -13.68
N LEU A 217 -20.04 -15.61 -13.54
CA LEU A 217 -21.29 -14.90 -13.87
C LEU A 217 -21.75 -15.20 -15.31
N ARG A 218 -20.82 -15.29 -16.26
CA ARG A 218 -21.14 -15.64 -17.65
C ARG A 218 -21.59 -17.09 -17.81
N LEU A 219 -20.95 -18.04 -17.14
CA LEU A 219 -21.39 -19.44 -17.13
C LEU A 219 -22.82 -19.59 -16.56
N CYS A 220 -23.16 -18.79 -15.55
CA CYS A 220 -24.53 -18.70 -15.01
C CYS A 220 -25.50 -17.93 -15.93
N GLY A 221 -25.06 -17.46 -17.09
CA GLY A 221 -25.88 -16.74 -18.06
C GLY A 221 -26.05 -15.24 -17.78
N HIS A 222 -25.33 -14.66 -16.84
CA HIS A 222 -25.27 -13.21 -16.59
C HIS A 222 -24.14 -12.54 -17.41
N ARG A 223 -24.05 -11.20 -17.38
CA ARG A 223 -22.94 -10.41 -17.97
C ARG A 223 -22.62 -10.72 -19.45
N ARG A 224 -23.61 -11.18 -20.23
CA ARG A 224 -23.46 -11.56 -21.66
C ARG A 224 -23.02 -10.42 -22.59
N SER A 225 -23.21 -9.17 -22.16
CA SER A 225 -22.81 -7.98 -22.92
C SER A 225 -21.36 -7.54 -22.68
N LEU A 226 -20.67 -8.09 -21.67
CA LEU A 226 -19.26 -7.80 -21.44
C LEU A 226 -18.43 -8.67 -22.40
N GLN A 227 -17.62 -8.05 -23.25
CA GLN A 227 -16.62 -8.76 -24.05
C GLN A 227 -15.47 -9.25 -23.17
N ASP A 228 -14.75 -10.28 -23.59
CA ASP A 228 -13.51 -10.67 -22.90
C ASP A 228 -12.53 -9.48 -22.93
N PRO A 229 -11.83 -9.21 -21.82
CA PRO A 229 -10.72 -8.27 -21.88
C PRO A 229 -9.77 -8.79 -22.95
N VAL A 230 -9.58 -8.01 -24.02
CA VAL A 230 -8.54 -8.27 -25.01
C VAL A 230 -7.26 -8.44 -24.20
N SER A 231 -6.62 -9.61 -24.31
CA SER A 231 -5.34 -9.89 -23.69
C SER A 231 -4.36 -8.77 -24.06
N ARG A 232 -4.24 -7.75 -23.21
CA ARG A 232 -3.11 -6.83 -23.30
C ARG A 232 -1.93 -7.70 -22.91
N GLN A 233 -1.21 -8.18 -23.93
CA GLN A 233 0.11 -8.76 -23.73
C GLN A 233 0.91 -7.73 -22.94
N VAL A 234 1.12 -8.00 -21.66
CA VAL A 234 2.19 -7.37 -20.91
C VAL A 234 3.46 -7.90 -21.57
N PRO A 235 4.30 -7.03 -22.17
CA PRO A 235 5.54 -7.52 -22.75
C PRO A 235 6.35 -8.18 -21.63
N ALA A 236 6.72 -9.45 -21.85
CA ALA A 236 7.73 -10.10 -21.05
C ALA A 236 9.05 -9.36 -21.30
N GLY A 237 9.49 -8.59 -20.31
CA GLY A 237 10.68 -7.75 -20.33
C GLY A 237 10.99 -7.24 -18.94
#